data_AF-A0A7W1ET54-F1
#
_entry.id   AF-A0A7W1ET54-F1
#
_cell.length_a   1.000
_cell.length_b   1.000
_cell.length_c   1.000
_cell.angle_alpha   90.00
_cell.angle_beta   90.00
_cell.angle_gamma   90.00
#
_symmetry.space_group_name_H-M   'P 1'
#
loop_
_entity.id
_entity.type
_entity.pdbx_description
1 polymer ?
#
loop_
_entity_poly.entity_id
_entity_poly.type
_entity_poly.pdbx_seq_one_letter_code
_entity_poly.pdbx_strand_id
1 'polypeptide(L)' 'MANEIEKEQTYLLNSLPVDLTGWKKEYTKDVYLPPNSDNPQIRLRQRGDTYFMTKKYPLVEGDLSTMV' A
#
# COMPACT_ATOMS: atom_id res chain seq x y z
N MET A 1 -3.63 -14.87 11.79
CA MET A 1 -2.95 -13.95 10.87
C MET A 1 -2.94 -14.60 9.50
N ALA A 2 -3.45 -13.92 8.47
CA ALA A 2 -3.41 -14.43 7.10
C ALA A 2 -2.07 -14.06 6.46
N ASN A 3 -1.43 -15.01 5.78
CA ASN A 3 -0.23 -14.78 4.98
C ASN A 3 -0.64 -14.82 3.51
N GLU A 4 -0.23 -13.81 2.74
CA GLU A 4 -0.58 -13.66 1.33
C GLU A 4 0.69 -13.33 0.54
N ILE A 5 0.77 -13.81 -0.71
CA ILE A 5 1.83 -13.47 -1.65
C ILE A 5 1.27 -12.41 -2.60
N GLU A 6 1.91 -11.24 -2.63
CA GLU A 6 1.52 -10.11 -3.48
C GLU A 6 2.48 -9.99 -4.67
N LYS A 7 1.93 -9.86 -5.88
CA LYS A 7 2.68 -9.58 -7.11
C LYS A 7 2.08 -8.37 -7.80
N GLU A 8 2.72 -7.23 -7.67
CA GLU A 8 2.22 -5.94 -8.15
C GLU A 8 3.19 -5.22 -9.10
N GLN A 9 2.68 -4.33 -9.93
CA GLN A 9 3.45 -3.41 -10.76
C GLN A 9 2.77 -2.05 -10.77
N THR A 10 3.47 -1.02 -10.29
CA THR A 10 2.91 0.31 -10.06
C THR A 10 3.54 1.33 -11.02
N TYR A 11 2.71 2.24 -11.53
CA TYR A 11 3.14 3.34 -12.40
C TYR A 11 2.57 4.66 -11.90
N LEU A 12 3.34 5.74 -12.06
CA LEU A 12 2.83 7.08 -11.85
C LEU A 12 1.94 7.50 -13.02
N LEU A 13 0.80 8.09 -12.69
CA LEU A 13 -0.17 8.57 -13.67
C LEU A 13 0.07 10.07 -13.92
N ASN A 14 0.23 10.47 -15.18
CA ASN A 14 0.46 11.87 -15.55
C ASN A 14 -0.81 12.74 -15.48
N SER A 15 -2.00 12.16 -15.68
CA SER A 15 -3.29 12.85 -15.58
C SER A 15 -4.41 11.89 -15.22
N LEU A 16 -5.41 12.37 -14.47
CA LEU A 16 -6.59 11.57 -14.12
C LEU A 16 -7.46 11.30 -15.35
N PRO A 17 -7.88 10.04 -15.59
CA PRO A 17 -8.91 9.71 -16.57
C PRO A 17 -10.20 10.51 -16.34
N VAL A 18 -10.82 10.94 -17.44
CA VAL A 18 -11.99 11.85 -17.44
C VAL A 18 -13.22 11.23 -16.76
N ASP A 19 -13.32 9.91 -16.75
CA ASP A 19 -14.45 9.12 -16.29
C ASP A 19 -14.40 8.73 -14.80
N LEU A 20 -13.34 9.09 -14.06
CA LEU A 20 -13.19 8.70 -12.64
C LEU A 20 -14.09 9.48 -11.67
N THR A 21 -14.70 10.59 -12.10
CA THR A 21 -15.45 11.48 -11.19
C THR A 21 -16.80 10.93 -10.74
N GLY A 22 -17.40 10.02 -11.52
CA GLY A 22 -18.70 9.40 -11.22
C GLY A 22 -18.64 8.16 -10.30
N TRP A 23 -17.44 7.69 -9.93
CA TRP A 23 -17.28 6.45 -9.18
C TRP A 23 -17.39 6.67 -7.68
N LYS A 24 -17.87 5.64 -6.96
CA LYS A 24 -17.88 5.63 -5.50
C LYS A 24 -16.45 5.77 -4.98
N LYS A 25 -16.22 6.81 -4.19
CA LYS A 25 -14.94 7.05 -3.53
C LYS A 25 -14.94 6.41 -2.15
N GLU A 26 -13.80 5.87 -1.79
CA GLU A 26 -13.52 5.41 -0.45
C GLU A 26 -12.24 6.07 0.04
N TYR A 27 -12.30 6.65 1.23
CA TYR A 27 -11.16 7.31 1.84
C TYR A 27 -10.43 6.33 2.73
N THR A 28 -9.11 6.29 2.58
CA THR A 28 -8.23 5.50 3.44
C THR A 28 -7.15 6.40 4.03
N LYS A 29 -6.69 6.06 5.23
CA LYS A 29 -5.58 6.75 5.90
C LYS A 29 -4.53 5.74 6.31
N ASP A 30 -3.30 5.97 5.88
CA ASP A 30 -2.17 5.11 6.18
C ASP A 30 -1.18 5.78 7.13
N VAL A 31 -0.63 4.98 8.05
CA VAL A 31 0.51 5.32 8.89
C VAL A 31 1.59 4.26 8.70
N TYR A 32 2.79 4.69 8.35
CA TYR A 32 3.94 3.83 8.09
C TYR A 32 4.90 3.84 9.29
N LEU A 33 5.41 2.65 9.65
CA LEU A 33 6.32 2.46 10.78
C LEU A 33 7.60 1.72 10.34
N PRO A 34 8.80 2.19 10.77
CA PRO A 34 9.02 3.43 11.51
C PRO A 34 8.77 4.67 10.62
N PRO A 35 8.40 5.81 11.22
CA PRO A 35 8.21 7.05 10.46
C PRO A 35 9.54 7.45 9.80
N ASN A 36 9.47 8.01 8.60
CA ASN A 36 10.63 8.45 7.80
C ASN A 36 11.62 7.34 7.39
N SER A 37 11.20 6.08 7.40
CA SER A 37 11.97 5.00 6.74
C SER A 37 11.83 5.10 5.23
N ASP A 38 12.91 4.84 4.51
CA ASP A 38 12.85 4.69 3.04
C ASP A 38 12.06 3.44 2.63
N ASN A 39 11.98 2.43 3.50
CA ASN A 39 11.25 1.18 3.26
C ASN A 39 10.52 0.72 4.54
N PRO A 40 9.43 1.39 4.96
CA PRO A 40 8.69 1.01 6.16
C PRO A 40 8.02 -0.35 5.97
N GLN A 41 8.35 -1.29 6.85
CA GLN A 41 7.85 -2.67 6.73
C GLN A 41 6.45 -2.85 7.31
N ILE A 42 5.99 -1.92 8.16
CA ILE A 42 4.69 -2.00 8.83
C ILE A 42 3.80 -0.83 8.37
N ARG A 43 2.57 -1.14 7.99
CA ARG A 43 1.53 -0.16 7.64
C ARG A 43 0.30 -0.39 8.51
N LEU A 44 -0.17 0.69 9.15
CA LEU A 44 -1.50 0.75 9.76
C LEU A 44 -2.43 1.48 8.78
N ARG A 45 -3.54 0.85 8.40
CA ARG A 45 -4.52 1.43 7.48
C ARG A 45 -5.88 1.56 8.16
N GLN A 46 -6.47 2.75 8.11
CA GLN A 46 -7.87 2.99 8.42
C GLN A 46 -8.68 3.01 7.12
N ARG A 47 -9.78 2.25 7.11
CA ARG A 47 -10.78 2.22 6.03
C ARG A 47 -12.16 2.37 6.66
N GLY A 48 -12.72 3.57 6.61
CA GLY A 48 -13.90 3.93 7.41
C GLY A 48 -13.63 3.74 8.91
N ASP A 49 -14.44 2.91 9.56
CA ASP A 49 -14.32 2.58 11.00
C ASP A 49 -13.47 1.33 11.27
N THR A 50 -12.93 0.69 10.22
CA THR A 50 -12.11 -0.52 10.35
C THR A 50 -10.63 -0.21 10.25
N TYR A 51 -9.83 -0.87 11.08
CA TYR A 51 -8.38 -0.71 11.17
C TYR A 51 -7.66 -2.01 10.84
N PHE A 52 -6.59 -1.91 10.05
CA PHE A 52 -5.79 -3.04 9.59
C PHE A 52 -4.32 -2.79 9.89
N MET A 53 -3.57 -3.85 10.20
CA MET A 53 -2.11 -3.84 10.27
C MET A 53 -1.56 -4.81 9.23
N THR A 54 -0.61 -4.36 8.43
CA THR A 54 0.08 -5.18 7.43
C THR A 54 1.58 -5.08 7.67
N LYS A 55 2.29 -6.22 7.58
CA LYS A 55 3.74 -6.26 7.53
C LYS A 55 4.18 -6.82 6.18
N LYS A 56 4.75 -5.97 5.30
CA LYS A 56 5.34 -6.42 4.03
C LYS A 56 6.79 -6.84 4.28
N TYR A 57 7.25 -7.86 3.57
CA TYR A 57 8.64 -8.33 3.54
C TYR A 57 8.88 -9.10 2.24
N PRO A 58 10.10 -9.08 1.68
CA PRO A 58 10.40 -9.82 0.45
C PRO A 58 10.25 -11.32 0.67
N LEU A 59 9.71 -12.01 -0.33
CA LEU A 59 9.53 -13.47 -0.27
C LEU A 59 10.88 -14.20 -0.44
N VAL A 60 11.79 -13.64 -1.23
CA VAL A 60 13.12 -14.19 -1.52
C VAL A 60 14.18 -13.16 -1.13
N GLU A 61 15.23 -13.62 -0.46
CA GLU A 61 16.36 -12.77 -0.09
C GLU A 61 17.09 -12.24 -1.34
N GLY A 62 17.36 -10.93 -1.38
CA GLY A 62 17.96 -10.28 -2.55
C GLY A 62 16.97 -9.87 -3.65
N ASP A 63 15.66 -10.01 -3.41
CA ASP A 63 14.64 -9.42 -4.28
C ASP A 63 14.78 -7.88 -4.27
N LEU A 64 14.97 -7.32 -5.47
CA LEU A 64 15.16 -5.87 -5.69
C LEU A 64 13.83 -5.13 -5.84
N SER A 65 12.69 -5.80 -5.69
CA SER A 65 11.39 -5.15 -5.62
C SER A 65 11.42 -4.08 -4.52
N THR A 66 11.48 -2.81 -4.94
CA THR A 66 11.36 -1.67 -4.03
C THR A 66 9.94 -1.68 -3.47
N MET A 67 9.81 -1.94 -2.17
CA MET A 67 8.53 -1.91 -1.46
C MET A 67 8.16 -0.45 -1.19
N VAL A 68 7.65 0.23 -2.21
CA VAL A 68 7.16 1.62 -2.12
C VAL A 68 5.75 1.66 -1.52
#